data_AF-D3BDB7-F1
#
_entry.id   AF-D3BDB7-F1
#
_cell.length_a   1.000
_cell.length_b   1.000
_cell.length_c   1.000
_cell.angle_alpha   90.00
_cell.angle_beta   90.00
_cell.angle_gamma   90.00
#
_symmetry.space_group_name_H-M   'P 1'
#
loop_
_entity.id
_entity.type
_entity.pdbx_description
1 polymer ?
#
loop_
_entity_poly.entity_id
_entity_poly.type
_entity_poly.pdbx_seq_one_letter_code
_entity_poly.pdbx_strand_id
1 'polypeptide(L)'
;MSADASSVNTLINEFSLNNDYFDPTILVQSKIEYIDGGIIIDNVLSEEECRLIVEKMFHEESAQAAALPKTPVLWRGWSDNSGDEYKKLGVRVIRTSDQLASTLTARLWHFLPREMTTFSPSLQKQQLHSLTGLSRRHRFIRYDQGANFPTHMDGPYIHSDSEKSFLTCLFFLNNQALEYDGGELSFVETVDQNEPLGGGAASNYTTKTITSVQPKTGRVVIFPHKILHTSSPITRGQKFLIRNDIINDSFNQKDMNRSLDNNSILNNNSNIEPTTSTTITISRYQNTCLNQHTQAHHNITQYSPSQFQY
;
A
#
# COMPACT_ATOMS: atom_id res chain seq x y z
N MET A 1 -26.30 4.57 15.51
CA MET A 1 -26.10 3.10 15.56
C MET A 1 -24.82 2.83 14.79
N SER A 2 -23.78 2.40 15.49
CA SER A 2 -22.41 2.25 14.99
C SER A 2 -22.35 1.21 13.89
N ALA A 3 -21.79 1.59 12.74
CA ALA A 3 -21.42 0.63 11.71
C ALA A 3 -20.34 -0.29 12.29
N ASP A 4 -20.71 -1.55 12.41
CA ASP A 4 -19.94 -2.63 12.99
C ASP A 4 -18.61 -2.81 12.24
N ALA A 5 -17.51 -2.69 12.98
CA ALA A 5 -16.13 -2.85 12.51
C ALA A 5 -15.75 -4.34 12.35
N SER A 6 -16.67 -5.12 11.78
CA SER A 6 -16.57 -6.57 11.62
C SER A 6 -16.24 -6.97 10.18
N SER A 7 -15.27 -6.29 9.54
CA SER A 7 -14.60 -6.88 8.37
C SER A 7 -13.75 -8.05 8.88
N VAL A 8 -14.40 -9.21 8.98
CA VAL A 8 -13.95 -10.52 9.45
C VAL A 8 -12.42 -10.66 9.41
N ASN A 9 -11.80 -10.70 10.59
CA ASN A 9 -10.41 -11.16 10.77
C ASN A 9 -10.37 -12.67 10.48
N THR A 10 -10.51 -13.05 9.21
CA THR A 10 -10.35 -14.44 8.80
C THR A 10 -8.85 -14.71 8.74
N LEU A 11 -8.39 -15.62 9.61
CA LEU A 11 -7.02 -16.11 9.58
C LEU A 11 -6.78 -16.93 8.31
N ILE A 12 -5.55 -16.91 7.80
CA ILE A 12 -5.11 -17.88 6.79
C ILE A 12 -4.87 -19.21 7.47
N ASN A 13 -5.62 -20.24 7.07
CA ASN A 13 -5.44 -21.62 7.52
C ASN A 13 -5.21 -22.60 6.35
N GLU A 14 -5.36 -22.11 5.12
CA GLU A 14 -5.38 -22.91 3.89
C GLU A 14 -3.97 -23.25 3.39
N PHE A 15 -2.96 -22.48 3.80
CA PHE A 15 -1.54 -22.70 3.50
C PHE A 15 -0.63 -22.04 4.55
N SER A 16 0.65 -22.39 4.50
CA SER A 16 1.73 -21.76 5.26
C SER A 16 2.99 -21.70 4.40
N LEU A 17 3.77 -20.63 4.54
CA LEU A 17 5.07 -20.45 3.86
C LEU A 17 6.18 -20.33 4.90
N ASN A 18 7.30 -21.02 4.71
CA ASN A 18 8.49 -20.86 5.55
C ASN A 18 9.71 -20.45 4.72
N ASN A 19 10.82 -20.20 5.39
CA ASN A 19 12.08 -19.83 4.76
C ASN A 19 13.16 -20.92 4.93
N ASP A 20 12.78 -22.15 5.28
CA ASP A 20 13.73 -23.23 5.60
C ASP A 20 14.62 -23.57 4.40
N TYR A 21 14.08 -23.43 3.18
CA TYR A 21 14.76 -23.69 1.91
C TYR A 21 14.82 -22.45 1.01
N PHE A 22 14.56 -21.27 1.56
CA PHE A 22 14.61 -20.04 0.80
C PHE A 22 16.06 -19.54 0.70
N ASP A 23 16.58 -19.44 -0.52
CA ASP A 23 17.92 -18.90 -0.77
C ASP A 23 17.82 -17.39 -1.08
N PRO A 24 18.27 -16.49 -0.19
CA PRO A 24 18.20 -15.05 -0.43
C PRO A 24 19.14 -14.57 -1.55
N THR A 25 20.11 -15.38 -2.00
CA THR A 25 21.05 -14.99 -3.04
C THR A 25 20.44 -14.97 -4.45
N ILE A 26 19.27 -15.60 -4.63
CA ILE A 26 18.54 -15.60 -5.91
C ILE A 26 17.78 -14.29 -6.17
N LEU A 27 17.70 -13.42 -5.16
CA LEU A 27 16.94 -12.17 -5.24
C LEU A 27 17.67 -11.15 -6.10
N VAL A 28 16.94 -10.58 -7.05
CA VAL A 28 17.48 -9.55 -7.95
C VAL A 28 16.70 -8.27 -7.76
N GLN A 29 17.35 -7.24 -7.21
CA GLN A 29 16.76 -5.91 -7.04
C GLN A 29 17.07 -5.01 -8.25
N SER A 30 16.06 -4.26 -8.68
CA SER A 30 16.25 -3.09 -9.55
C SER A 30 15.44 -1.89 -9.03
N LYS A 31 15.77 -0.69 -9.51
CA LYS A 31 14.97 0.51 -9.23
C LYS A 31 13.81 0.60 -10.22
N ILE A 32 12.72 1.22 -9.80
CA ILE A 32 11.67 1.68 -10.73
C ILE A 32 12.15 3.03 -11.28
N GLU A 33 12.39 3.10 -12.58
CA GLU A 33 12.84 4.35 -13.21
C GLU A 33 11.88 5.50 -12.91
N TYR A 34 12.41 6.69 -12.64
CA TYR A 34 11.65 7.92 -12.34
C TYR A 34 10.79 7.89 -11.07
N ILE A 35 10.77 6.79 -10.30
CA ILE A 35 10.02 6.68 -9.05
C ILE A 35 11.00 6.62 -7.88
N ASP A 36 11.15 7.74 -7.17
CA ASP A 36 11.99 7.83 -5.98
C ASP A 36 11.47 6.90 -4.86
N GLY A 37 12.38 6.12 -4.27
CA GLY A 37 12.05 5.05 -3.33
C GLY A 37 11.32 3.83 -3.94
N GLY A 38 11.12 3.79 -5.26
CA GLY A 38 10.50 2.67 -5.97
C GLY A 38 11.52 1.55 -6.26
N ILE A 39 11.20 0.33 -5.84
CA ILE A 39 12.06 -0.85 -6.07
C ILE A 39 11.26 -2.04 -6.61
N ILE A 40 11.94 -2.86 -7.40
CA ILE A 40 11.48 -4.15 -7.92
C ILE A 40 12.42 -5.21 -7.37
N ILE A 41 11.88 -6.33 -6.91
CA ILE A 41 12.67 -7.48 -6.43
C ILE A 41 12.11 -8.73 -7.09
N ASP A 42 12.90 -9.41 -7.91
CA ASP A 42 12.55 -10.67 -8.54
C ASP A 42 12.84 -11.86 -7.63
N ASN A 43 12.11 -12.96 -7.85
CA ASN A 43 12.28 -14.26 -7.19
C ASN A 43 11.98 -14.26 -5.67
N VAL A 44 11.15 -13.34 -5.19
CA VAL A 44 10.74 -13.29 -3.77
C VAL A 44 9.81 -14.45 -3.40
N LEU A 45 8.96 -14.86 -4.35
CA LEU A 45 8.18 -16.10 -4.26
C LEU A 45 8.59 -17.01 -5.40
N SER A 46 8.66 -18.32 -5.13
CA SER A 46 8.78 -19.34 -6.16
C SER A 46 7.48 -19.51 -6.94
N GLU A 47 7.55 -20.14 -8.12
CA GLU A 47 6.35 -20.45 -8.92
C GLU A 47 5.41 -21.40 -8.16
N GLU A 48 5.95 -22.35 -7.40
CA GLU A 48 5.18 -23.29 -6.56
C GLU A 48 4.42 -22.56 -5.45
N GLU A 49 5.07 -21.62 -4.77
CA GLU A 49 4.42 -20.81 -3.74
C GLU A 49 3.33 -19.93 -4.33
N CYS A 50 3.60 -19.29 -5.47
CA CYS A 50 2.61 -18.50 -6.19
C CYS A 50 1.38 -19.34 -6.57
N ARG A 51 1.60 -20.52 -7.16
CA ARG A 51 0.54 -21.45 -7.55
C ARG A 51 -0.27 -21.92 -6.33
N LEU A 52 0.41 -22.27 -5.23
CA LEU A 52 -0.23 -22.67 -3.98
C LEU A 52 -1.15 -21.56 -3.45
N ILE A 53 -0.66 -20.31 -3.40
CA ILE A 53 -1.45 -19.17 -2.93
C ILE A 53 -2.68 -18.96 -3.80
N VAL A 54 -2.53 -18.98 -5.13
CA VAL A 54 -3.65 -18.79 -6.06
C VAL A 54 -4.68 -19.89 -5.89
N GLU A 55 -4.24 -21.15 -5.86
CA GLU A 55 -5.12 -22.32 -5.67
C GLU A 55 -5.90 -22.21 -4.35
N LYS A 56 -5.23 -21.86 -3.24
CA LYS A 56 -5.86 -21.83 -1.92
C LYS A 56 -6.74 -20.61 -1.67
N MET A 57 -6.39 -19.45 -2.21
CA MET A 57 -7.14 -18.21 -1.96
C MET A 57 -8.30 -17.98 -2.93
N PHE A 58 -8.31 -18.65 -4.09
CA PHE A 58 -9.32 -18.44 -5.13
C PHE A 58 -10.07 -19.73 -5.54
N HIS A 59 -9.99 -20.82 -4.77
CA HIS A 59 -10.80 -22.03 -4.98
C HIS A 59 -12.31 -21.73 -4.82
N GLU A 60 -13.17 -22.46 -5.54
CA GLU A 60 -14.56 -22.12 -5.87
C GLU A 60 -15.44 -21.63 -4.69
N GLU A 61 -15.29 -22.19 -3.48
CA GLU A 61 -16.03 -21.76 -2.28
C GLU A 61 -15.51 -20.43 -1.68
N SER A 62 -14.20 -20.18 -1.75
CA SER A 62 -13.58 -18.93 -1.27
C SER A 62 -13.84 -17.74 -2.20
N ALA A 63 -14.04 -18.00 -3.50
CA ALA A 63 -14.47 -17.00 -4.48
C ALA A 63 -15.94 -16.57 -4.30
N GLN A 64 -16.80 -17.44 -3.75
CA GLN A 64 -18.19 -17.09 -3.39
C GLN A 64 -18.27 -16.32 -2.06
N ALA A 65 -17.29 -16.51 -1.17
CA ALA A 65 -17.07 -15.67 0.01
C ALA A 65 -16.25 -14.39 -0.28
N ALA A 66 -15.72 -14.23 -1.49
CA ALA A 66 -15.10 -12.99 -1.96
C ALA A 66 -16.21 -11.96 -2.18
N ALA A 67 -16.69 -11.44 -1.06
CA ALA A 67 -17.65 -10.36 -1.04
C ALA A 67 -17.15 -9.28 -1.99
N LEU A 68 -17.98 -8.94 -2.99
CA LEU A 68 -17.99 -7.61 -3.59
C LEU A 68 -17.68 -6.61 -2.45
N PRO A 69 -16.76 -5.65 -2.63
CA PRO A 69 -16.35 -4.77 -1.55
C PRO A 69 -17.60 -4.12 -0.90
N LYS A 70 -18.08 -4.69 0.21
CA LYS A 70 -19.22 -4.16 0.99
C LYS A 70 -18.80 -2.94 1.81
N THR A 71 -17.52 -2.60 1.75
CA THR A 71 -16.97 -1.42 2.40
C THR A 71 -16.24 -0.60 1.34
N PRO A 72 -16.70 0.64 1.08
CA PRO A 72 -16.01 1.53 0.16
C PRO A 72 -14.58 1.74 0.67
N VAL A 73 -13.62 1.70 -0.25
CA VAL A 73 -12.32 2.33 -0.02
C VAL A 73 -12.63 3.77 0.41
N LEU A 74 -12.06 4.23 1.52
CA LEU A 74 -12.30 5.55 2.12
C LEU A 74 -12.77 6.58 1.07
N TRP A 75 -14.04 6.97 1.16
CA TRP A 75 -14.67 8.02 0.36
C TRP A 75 -14.88 7.75 -1.15
N ARG A 76 -15.68 6.74 -1.54
CA ARG A 76 -16.65 6.76 -2.68
C ARG A 76 -16.87 5.37 -3.28
N GLY A 77 -18.05 5.18 -3.89
CA GLY A 77 -18.25 4.11 -4.87
C GLY A 77 -17.45 4.41 -6.13
N TRP A 78 -16.78 3.40 -6.69
CA TRP A 78 -16.02 3.52 -7.94
C TRP A 78 -16.91 3.38 -9.17
N SER A 79 -18.18 3.03 -8.95
CA SER A 79 -19.23 2.90 -9.93
C SER A 79 -20.57 3.24 -9.29
N ASP A 80 -21.49 3.85 -10.04
CA ASP A 80 -22.87 4.07 -9.59
C ASP A 80 -23.62 2.73 -9.44
N ASN A 81 -23.12 1.68 -10.11
CA ASN A 81 -23.57 0.29 -9.95
C ASN A 81 -22.54 -0.51 -9.14
N SER A 82 -22.88 -0.93 -7.92
CA SER A 82 -22.05 -1.80 -7.07
C SER A 82 -21.66 -3.12 -7.75
N GLY A 83 -22.50 -3.59 -8.68
CA GLY A 83 -22.24 -4.76 -9.52
C GLY A 83 -21.12 -4.57 -10.54
N ASP A 84 -20.67 -3.36 -10.84
CA ASP A 84 -19.57 -3.09 -11.79
C ASP A 84 -18.26 -2.70 -11.08
N GLU A 85 -18.28 -2.54 -9.75
CA GLU A 85 -17.07 -2.19 -9.00
C GLU A 85 -15.98 -3.26 -9.08
N TYR A 86 -16.35 -4.54 -9.19
CA TYR A 86 -15.36 -5.62 -9.36
C TYR A 86 -14.55 -5.47 -10.64
N LYS A 87 -15.14 -4.91 -11.71
CA LYS A 87 -14.41 -4.60 -12.96
C LYS A 87 -13.36 -3.51 -12.74
N LYS A 88 -13.55 -2.63 -11.76
CA LYS A 88 -12.59 -1.55 -11.46
C LYS A 88 -11.64 -1.90 -10.32
N LEU A 89 -11.97 -2.85 -9.45
CA LEU A 89 -11.24 -3.09 -8.20
C LEU A 89 -10.69 -4.51 -8.04
N GLY A 90 -11.10 -5.43 -8.93
CA GLY A 90 -10.84 -6.86 -8.84
C GLY A 90 -11.68 -7.55 -7.76
N VAL A 91 -11.70 -8.89 -7.82
CA VAL A 91 -12.19 -9.74 -6.73
C VAL A 91 -11.15 -9.72 -5.61
N ARG A 92 -11.59 -9.47 -4.36
CA ARG A 92 -10.68 -9.32 -3.22
C ARG A 92 -11.00 -10.32 -2.12
N VAL A 93 -9.99 -11.07 -1.72
CA VAL A 93 -10.02 -11.93 -0.53
C VAL A 93 -9.06 -11.32 0.48
N ILE A 94 -9.59 -10.87 1.62
CA ILE A 94 -8.77 -10.28 2.67
C ILE A 94 -8.63 -11.29 3.81
N ARG A 95 -7.38 -11.53 4.23
CA ARG A 95 -7.04 -12.44 5.33
C ARG A 95 -6.01 -11.82 6.24
N THR A 96 -5.88 -12.40 7.43
CA THR A 96 -4.87 -12.01 8.42
C THR A 96 -3.91 -13.16 8.70
N SER A 97 -2.61 -12.89 8.75
CA SER A 97 -1.58 -13.87 9.12
C SER A 97 -0.27 -13.17 9.50
N ASP A 98 0.10 -13.26 10.77
CA ASP A 98 1.40 -12.77 11.29
C ASP A 98 2.55 -13.66 10.80
N GLN A 99 2.28 -14.95 10.62
CA GLN A 99 3.24 -15.91 10.10
C GLN A 99 3.63 -15.57 8.66
N LEU A 100 2.65 -15.32 7.78
CA LEU A 100 2.95 -14.92 6.40
C LEU A 100 3.64 -13.55 6.35
N ALA A 101 3.20 -12.60 7.18
CA ALA A 101 3.80 -11.27 7.24
C ALA A 101 5.28 -11.33 7.67
N SER A 102 5.60 -12.09 8.71
CA SER A 102 6.98 -12.27 9.19
C SER A 102 7.85 -13.02 8.18
N THR A 103 7.36 -14.12 7.58
CA THR A 103 8.07 -14.87 6.53
C THR A 103 8.44 -13.96 5.35
N LEU A 104 7.48 -13.20 4.81
CA LEU A 104 7.72 -12.31 3.66
C LEU A 104 8.56 -11.09 4.05
N THR A 105 8.41 -10.56 5.27
CA THR A 105 9.26 -9.49 5.78
C THR A 105 10.72 -9.93 5.83
N ALA A 106 11.00 -11.15 6.30
CA ALA A 106 12.37 -11.67 6.34
C ALA A 106 13.01 -11.74 4.95
N ARG A 107 12.26 -12.11 3.90
CA ARG A 107 12.75 -12.11 2.51
C ARG A 107 13.06 -10.71 2.00
N LEU A 108 12.28 -9.72 2.41
CA LEU A 108 12.41 -8.34 1.95
C LEU A 108 13.38 -7.51 2.80
N TRP A 109 13.71 -7.97 4.01
CA TRP A 109 14.29 -7.16 5.09
C TRP A 109 15.52 -6.35 4.67
N HIS A 110 16.39 -6.87 3.82
CA HIS A 110 17.62 -6.19 3.39
C HIS A 110 17.40 -5.09 2.34
N PHE A 111 16.23 -5.09 1.68
CA PHE A 111 15.88 -4.12 0.64
C PHE A 111 15.05 -2.95 1.17
N LEU A 112 14.49 -3.10 2.38
CA LEU A 112 13.62 -2.11 2.98
C LEU A 112 14.43 -1.01 3.69
N PRO A 113 14.01 0.27 3.60
CA PRO A 113 14.62 1.33 4.39
C PRO A 113 14.39 1.05 5.88
N ARG A 114 15.45 1.12 6.70
CA ARG A 114 15.33 0.90 8.15
C ARG A 114 14.50 1.99 8.83
N GLU A 115 14.65 3.20 8.33
CA GLU A 115 14.02 4.40 8.85
C GLU A 115 13.47 5.25 7.71
N MET A 116 12.38 5.94 8.02
CA MET A 116 11.73 6.87 7.11
C MET A 116 11.39 8.17 7.83
N THR A 117 11.58 9.29 7.16
CA THR A 117 11.18 10.60 7.69
C THR A 117 9.99 11.13 6.90
N THR A 118 8.94 11.54 7.60
CA THR A 118 7.75 12.19 7.02
C THR A 118 7.46 13.52 7.68
N PHE A 119 6.72 14.41 7.05
CA PHE A 119 6.20 15.61 7.70
C PHE A 119 4.86 15.31 8.39
N SER A 120 4.76 15.66 9.68
CA SER A 120 3.50 15.62 10.44
C SER A 120 2.83 16.99 10.40
N PRO A 121 1.68 17.15 9.73
CA PRO A 121 1.00 18.46 9.64
C PRO A 121 0.49 18.92 11.00
N SER A 122 -0.03 18.00 11.83
CA SER A 122 -0.56 18.31 13.15
C SER A 122 0.52 18.81 14.12
N LEU A 123 1.75 18.30 13.98
CA LEU A 123 2.88 18.68 14.82
C LEU A 123 3.80 19.73 14.17
N GLN A 124 3.52 20.11 12.91
CA GLN A 124 4.34 21.01 12.09
C GLN A 124 5.85 20.66 12.11
N LYS A 125 6.20 19.38 12.17
CA LYS A 125 7.60 18.92 12.26
C LYS A 125 7.83 17.64 11.48
N GLN A 126 9.09 17.36 11.20
CA GLN A 126 9.51 16.05 10.73
C GLN A 126 9.31 15.00 11.82
N GLN A 127 8.83 13.84 11.42
CA GLN A 127 8.60 12.67 12.26
C GLN A 127 9.40 11.50 11.65
N LEU A 128 10.27 10.92 12.48
CA LEU A 128 11.03 9.72 12.16
C LEU A 128 10.21 8.49 12.50
N HIS A 129 10.24 7.50 11.61
CA HIS A 129 9.56 6.22 11.77
C HIS A 129 10.56 5.09 11.56
N SER A 130 10.45 4.05 12.38
CA SER A 130 11.15 2.79 12.15
C SER A 130 10.25 1.83 11.42
N LEU A 131 10.80 1.16 10.41
CA LEU A 131 10.09 0.10 9.71
C LEU A 131 9.99 -1.13 10.60
N THR A 132 8.78 -1.69 10.72
CA THR A 132 8.55 -2.90 11.52
C THR A 132 8.39 -4.14 10.63
N GLY A 133 7.80 -4.01 9.44
CA GLY A 133 7.63 -5.09 8.49
C GLY A 133 6.36 -4.96 7.66
N LEU A 134 5.90 -6.07 7.09
CA LEU A 134 4.62 -6.13 6.39
C LEU A 134 3.44 -6.17 7.37
N SER A 135 2.31 -5.62 6.94
CA SER A 135 1.05 -5.74 7.65
C SER A 135 0.62 -7.21 7.77
N ARG A 136 0.09 -7.58 8.93
CA ARG A 136 -0.59 -8.88 9.11
C ARG A 136 -1.83 -9.02 8.21
N ARG A 137 -2.36 -7.94 7.64
CA ARG A 137 -3.55 -7.93 6.76
C ARG A 137 -3.13 -8.04 5.29
N HIS A 138 -3.37 -9.20 4.70
CA HIS A 138 -3.06 -9.52 3.31
C HIS A 138 -4.30 -9.36 2.42
N ARG A 139 -4.17 -8.64 1.31
CA ARG A 139 -5.25 -8.49 0.31
C ARG A 139 -4.88 -9.27 -0.94
N PHE A 140 -5.47 -10.45 -1.12
CA PHE A 140 -5.35 -11.23 -2.34
C PHE A 140 -6.34 -10.67 -3.36
N ILE A 141 -5.88 -10.37 -4.56
CA ILE A 141 -6.67 -9.71 -5.60
C ILE A 141 -6.58 -10.51 -6.90
N ARG A 142 -7.73 -10.77 -7.50
CA ARG A 142 -7.86 -11.31 -8.86
C ARG A 142 -8.52 -10.28 -9.77
N TYR A 143 -7.93 -10.04 -10.93
CA TYR A 143 -8.53 -9.26 -12.00
C TYR A 143 -8.91 -10.21 -13.13
N ASP A 144 -10.20 -10.23 -13.45
CA ASP A 144 -10.76 -10.98 -14.56
C ASP A 144 -10.66 -10.18 -15.86
N GLN A 145 -10.88 -10.83 -17.01
CA GLN A 145 -10.90 -10.14 -18.30
C GLN A 145 -11.88 -8.95 -18.30
N GLY A 146 -11.44 -7.82 -18.86
CA GLY A 146 -12.14 -6.55 -18.85
C GLY A 146 -11.99 -5.75 -17.56
N ALA A 147 -11.45 -6.35 -16.49
CA ALA A 147 -11.16 -5.63 -15.26
C ALA A 147 -9.90 -4.77 -15.42
N ASN A 148 -9.91 -3.59 -14.80
CA ASN A 148 -8.77 -2.69 -14.71
C ASN A 148 -8.62 -2.18 -13.28
N PHE A 149 -7.62 -1.34 -13.03
CA PHE A 149 -7.56 -0.55 -11.81
C PHE A 149 -7.36 0.92 -12.16
N PRO A 150 -8.40 1.78 -11.99
CA PRO A 150 -8.33 3.18 -12.36
C PRO A 150 -7.15 3.92 -11.72
N THR A 151 -6.77 5.06 -12.31
CA THR A 151 -5.73 5.92 -11.75
C THR A 151 -6.07 6.36 -10.34
N HIS A 152 -5.15 6.13 -9.41
CA HIS A 152 -5.31 6.49 -8.00
C HIS A 152 -3.96 6.66 -7.31
N MET A 153 -4.02 7.13 -6.07
CA MET A 153 -2.94 7.01 -5.09
C MET A 153 -3.43 6.08 -3.98
N ASP A 154 -2.48 5.39 -3.34
CA ASP A 154 -2.81 4.55 -2.21
C ASP A 154 -2.96 5.37 -0.93
N GLY A 155 -3.86 4.91 -0.07
CA GLY A 155 -4.02 5.43 1.29
C GLY A 155 -3.19 4.62 2.28
N PRO A 156 -2.76 5.23 3.40
CA PRO A 156 -2.08 4.51 4.47
C PRO A 156 -3.02 3.50 5.13
N TYR A 157 -2.50 2.32 5.47
CA TYR A 157 -3.08 1.46 6.50
C TYR A 157 -2.69 2.03 7.87
N ILE A 158 -3.69 2.28 8.71
CA ILE A 158 -3.51 2.83 10.06
C ILE A 158 -3.90 1.73 11.04
N HIS A 159 -2.94 1.24 11.81
CA HIS A 159 -3.19 0.26 12.88
C HIS A 159 -3.43 0.97 14.21
N SER A 160 -2.63 2.00 14.49
CA SER A 160 -2.71 2.83 15.69
C SER A 160 -2.21 4.25 15.38
N ASP A 161 -2.20 5.13 16.38
CA ASP A 161 -1.66 6.49 16.23
C ASP A 161 -0.15 6.49 15.88
N SER A 162 0.59 5.47 16.32
CA SER A 162 2.02 5.34 16.05
C SER A 162 2.33 4.41 14.89
N GLU A 163 1.48 3.42 14.59
CA GLU A 163 1.72 2.41 13.55
C GLU A 163 0.89 2.65 12.29
N LYS A 164 1.58 3.02 11.21
CA LYS A 164 0.97 3.30 9.90
C LYS A 164 1.88 2.96 8.74
N SER A 165 1.29 2.75 7.57
CA SER A 165 2.05 2.49 6.35
C SER A 165 2.29 3.74 5.49
N PHE A 166 3.43 3.74 4.81
CA PHE A 166 3.81 4.76 3.82
C PHE A 166 4.16 4.18 2.45
N LEU A 167 4.38 2.86 2.40
CA LEU A 167 4.78 2.14 1.20
C LEU A 167 3.79 1.03 0.91
N THR A 168 3.41 0.92 -0.36
CA THR A 168 2.68 -0.22 -0.91
C THR A 168 3.67 -1.32 -1.26
N CYS A 169 3.33 -2.58 -0.98
CA CYS A 169 4.07 -3.76 -1.42
C CYS A 169 3.15 -4.69 -2.22
N LEU A 170 3.46 -4.90 -3.50
CA LEU A 170 2.70 -5.76 -4.41
C LEU A 170 3.51 -7.01 -4.72
N PHE A 171 2.93 -8.19 -4.49
CA PHE A 171 3.47 -9.49 -4.89
C PHE A 171 2.70 -9.98 -6.11
N PHE A 172 3.36 -10.14 -7.25
CA PHE A 172 2.75 -10.69 -8.45
C PHE A 172 2.81 -12.21 -8.43
N LEU A 173 1.64 -12.85 -8.57
CA LEU A 173 1.51 -14.29 -8.42
C LEU A 173 1.49 -15.05 -9.75
N ASN A 174 1.44 -14.33 -10.88
CA ASN A 174 1.42 -14.96 -12.19
C ASN A 174 2.02 -14.05 -13.27
N ASN A 175 2.41 -14.64 -14.41
CA ASN A 175 3.25 -13.99 -15.40
C ASN A 175 2.43 -13.35 -16.53
N GLN A 176 2.67 -12.06 -16.75
CA GLN A 176 2.09 -11.36 -17.90
C GLN A 176 2.68 -11.90 -19.22
N ALA A 177 1.91 -11.85 -20.31
CA ALA A 177 2.19 -12.42 -21.63
C ALA A 177 2.11 -13.95 -21.72
N LEU A 178 2.48 -14.69 -20.65
CA LEU A 178 2.30 -16.14 -20.62
C LEU A 178 0.86 -16.52 -20.23
N GLU A 179 0.35 -15.94 -19.14
CA GLU A 179 -0.94 -16.36 -18.55
C GLU A 179 -2.06 -15.35 -18.79
N TYR A 180 -1.73 -14.06 -19.00
CA TYR A 180 -2.68 -12.99 -19.26
C TYR A 180 -2.05 -11.82 -20.04
N ASP A 181 -2.89 -11.00 -20.67
CA ASP A 181 -2.47 -9.81 -21.43
C ASP A 181 -3.08 -8.53 -20.86
N GLY A 182 -2.37 -7.41 -21.00
CA GLY A 182 -2.67 -6.16 -20.28
C GLY A 182 -2.41 -6.29 -18.78
N GLY A 183 -2.87 -5.34 -17.98
CA GLY A 183 -2.63 -5.33 -16.54
C GLY A 183 -1.24 -4.87 -16.12
N GLU A 184 -0.50 -4.12 -16.93
CA GLU A 184 0.76 -3.51 -16.48
C GLU A 184 0.52 -2.55 -15.32
N LEU A 185 1.45 -2.47 -14.36
CA LEU A 185 1.44 -1.42 -13.34
C LEU A 185 2.09 -0.17 -13.93
N SER A 186 1.31 0.85 -14.24
CA SER A 186 1.79 2.10 -14.83
C SER A 186 1.78 3.23 -13.83
N PHE A 187 2.91 3.92 -13.70
CA PHE A 187 3.05 5.14 -12.92
C PHE A 187 2.84 6.34 -13.83
N VAL A 188 2.01 7.28 -13.38
CA VAL A 188 1.49 8.35 -14.25
C VAL A 188 1.58 9.72 -13.59
N GLU A 189 1.59 10.76 -14.42
CA GLU A 189 1.52 12.17 -14.02
C GLU A 189 0.36 12.88 -14.73
N THR A 190 -0.23 13.88 -14.08
CA THR A 190 -1.30 14.69 -14.69
C THR A 190 -0.71 15.66 -15.71
N VAL A 191 -1.37 15.78 -16.87
CA VAL A 191 -0.94 16.65 -17.97
C VAL A 191 -1.61 18.02 -17.89
N ASP A 192 -2.87 18.06 -17.40
CA ASP A 192 -3.66 19.28 -17.28
C ASP A 192 -3.78 19.71 -15.80
N GLN A 193 -3.18 20.84 -15.43
CA GLN A 193 -3.14 21.36 -14.05
C GLN A 193 -4.44 22.09 -13.61
N ASN A 194 -5.51 22.03 -14.42
CA ASN A 194 -6.82 22.58 -14.06
C ASN A 194 -7.56 21.61 -13.11
N GLU A 195 -7.05 21.53 -11.88
CA GLU A 195 -7.55 20.69 -10.79
C GLU A 195 -8.88 21.21 -10.21
N PRO A 196 -9.75 20.30 -9.75
CA PRO A 196 -10.32 20.39 -8.41
C PRO A 196 -9.53 19.45 -7.51
N LEU A 197 -8.78 20.03 -6.57
CA LEU A 197 -8.14 19.34 -5.46
C LEU A 197 -9.18 18.50 -4.69
N GLY A 198 -9.25 17.20 -4.95
CA GLY A 198 -10.16 16.33 -4.21
C GLY A 198 -10.23 14.93 -4.80
N GLY A 199 -9.59 13.98 -4.12
CA GLY A 199 -9.62 12.55 -4.45
C GLY A 199 -11.05 12.00 -4.57
N GLY A 200 -11.55 11.98 -5.80
CA GLY A 200 -12.85 11.42 -6.16
C GLY A 200 -12.73 10.64 -7.45
N ALA A 201 -13.38 9.48 -7.49
CA ALA A 201 -13.51 8.65 -8.68
C ALA A 201 -14.00 9.50 -9.88
N ALA A 202 -13.28 9.38 -11.00
CA ALA A 202 -13.54 10.03 -12.29
C ALA A 202 -13.40 11.57 -12.33
N SER A 203 -12.21 12.09 -12.06
CA SER A 203 -11.81 13.38 -12.62
C SER A 203 -11.23 13.16 -14.03
N ASN A 204 -11.76 13.91 -15.00
CA ASN A 204 -11.37 13.92 -16.42
C ASN A 204 -9.98 14.53 -16.64
N TYR A 205 -8.97 14.14 -15.85
CA TYR A 205 -7.60 14.60 -16.09
C TYR A 205 -6.93 13.68 -17.10
N THR A 206 -6.22 14.28 -18.06
CA THR A 206 -5.33 13.56 -18.96
C THR A 206 -4.10 13.14 -18.16
N THR A 207 -3.72 11.87 -18.22
CA THR A 207 -2.48 11.40 -17.61
C THR A 207 -1.47 10.99 -18.67
N LYS A 208 -0.19 11.18 -18.36
CA LYS A 208 0.93 10.67 -19.14
C LYS A 208 1.62 9.58 -18.33
N THR A 209 1.88 8.44 -18.96
CA THR A 209 2.68 7.38 -18.36
C THR A 209 4.13 7.81 -18.31
N ILE A 210 4.74 7.71 -17.13
CA ILE A 210 6.16 8.00 -16.88
C ILE A 210 6.96 6.72 -17.06
N THR A 211 6.49 5.63 -16.44
CA THR A 211 7.09 4.31 -16.51
C THR A 211 6.05 3.24 -16.20
N SER A 212 6.34 2.00 -16.58
CA SER A 212 5.50 0.84 -16.31
C SER A 212 6.34 -0.33 -15.82
N VAL A 213 5.78 -1.11 -14.90
CA VAL A 213 6.37 -2.36 -14.42
C VAL A 213 5.53 -3.51 -14.93
N GLN A 214 6.19 -4.42 -15.64
CA GLN A 214 5.60 -5.67 -16.10
C GLN A 214 5.47 -6.64 -14.91
N PRO A 215 4.26 -7.12 -14.59
CA PRO A 215 4.10 -8.21 -13.64
C PRO A 215 4.80 -9.49 -14.10
N LYS A 216 5.46 -10.16 -13.16
CA LYS A 216 6.15 -11.44 -13.37
C LYS A 216 5.90 -12.31 -12.14
N THR A 217 5.71 -13.61 -12.32
CA THR A 217 5.55 -14.54 -11.18
C THR A 217 6.71 -14.39 -10.21
N GLY A 218 6.39 -14.25 -8.93
CA GLY A 218 7.39 -14.09 -7.87
C GLY A 218 8.00 -12.71 -7.71
N ARG A 219 7.66 -11.76 -8.58
CA ARG A 219 8.13 -10.36 -8.50
C ARG A 219 7.40 -9.60 -7.41
N VAL A 220 8.17 -8.81 -6.67
CA VAL A 220 7.66 -7.82 -5.73
C VAL A 220 7.96 -6.41 -6.23
N VAL A 221 7.00 -5.51 -6.07
CA VAL A 221 7.16 -4.08 -6.32
C VAL A 221 6.78 -3.30 -5.07
N ILE A 222 7.69 -2.43 -4.63
CA ILE A 222 7.50 -1.56 -3.47
C ILE A 222 7.61 -0.11 -3.92
N PHE A 223 6.64 0.73 -3.55
CA PHE A 223 6.62 2.15 -3.90
C PHE A 223 5.85 2.99 -2.88
N PRO A 224 6.12 4.31 -2.79
CA PRO A 224 5.38 5.20 -1.89
C PRO A 224 3.89 5.33 -2.23
N HIS A 225 3.02 5.34 -1.22
CA HIS A 225 1.56 5.42 -1.40
C HIS A 225 1.08 6.62 -2.25
N LYS A 226 1.72 7.79 -2.08
CA LYS A 226 1.34 9.06 -2.75
C LYS A 226 1.95 9.22 -4.14
N ILE A 227 2.01 8.14 -4.90
CA ILE A 227 2.40 8.13 -6.31
C ILE A 227 1.16 7.73 -7.13
N LEU A 228 0.82 8.53 -8.14
CA LEU A 228 -0.27 8.21 -9.06
C LEU A 228 0.10 7.00 -9.91
N HIS A 229 -0.77 6.00 -9.90
CA HIS A 229 -0.58 4.78 -10.66
C HIS A 229 -1.91 4.16 -11.09
N THR A 230 -1.85 3.30 -12.09
CA THR A 230 -3.00 2.61 -12.69
C THR A 230 -2.60 1.21 -13.15
N SER A 231 -3.59 0.34 -13.36
CA SER A 231 -3.43 -0.92 -14.07
C SER A 231 -4.28 -0.92 -15.32
N SER A 232 -3.67 -1.17 -16.49
CA SER A 232 -4.39 -1.29 -17.75
C SER A 232 -5.41 -2.46 -17.69
N PRO A 233 -6.46 -2.45 -18.54
CA PRO A 233 -7.43 -3.53 -18.57
C PRO A 233 -6.81 -4.89 -18.91
N ILE A 234 -7.25 -5.95 -18.24
CA ILE A 234 -6.94 -7.33 -18.62
C ILE A 234 -7.68 -7.65 -19.92
N THR A 235 -6.95 -8.04 -20.97
CA THR A 235 -7.55 -8.34 -22.29
C THR A 235 -7.68 -9.82 -22.56
N ARG A 236 -6.85 -10.66 -21.91
CA ARG A 236 -6.88 -12.14 -21.93
C ARG A 236 -6.47 -12.66 -20.57
N GLY A 237 -7.04 -13.79 -20.13
CA GLY A 237 -6.62 -14.49 -18.90
C GLY A 237 -7.06 -13.80 -17.61
N GLN A 238 -6.38 -14.11 -16.50
CA GLN A 238 -6.61 -13.54 -15.18
C GLN A 238 -5.29 -13.12 -14.55
N LYS A 239 -5.29 -11.98 -13.85
CA LYS A 239 -4.13 -11.49 -13.09
C LYS A 239 -4.34 -11.70 -11.61
N PHE A 240 -3.34 -12.25 -10.92
CA PHE A 240 -3.37 -12.51 -9.48
C PHE A 240 -2.23 -11.77 -8.77
N LEU A 241 -2.54 -11.13 -7.65
CA LEU A 241 -1.54 -10.46 -6.82
C LEU A 241 -1.92 -10.42 -5.34
N ILE A 242 -0.92 -10.21 -4.49
CA ILE A 242 -1.12 -9.81 -3.10
C ILE A 242 -0.76 -8.34 -2.98
N ARG A 243 -1.66 -7.54 -2.43
CA ARG A 243 -1.34 -6.21 -1.94
C ARG A 243 -1.18 -6.27 -0.42
N ASN A 244 -0.03 -5.80 0.04
CA ASN A 244 0.28 -5.58 1.43
C ASN A 244 0.83 -4.15 1.61
N ASP A 245 0.98 -3.70 2.86
CA ASP A 245 1.50 -2.39 3.20
C ASP A 245 2.64 -2.56 4.21
N ILE A 246 3.69 -1.76 4.07
CA ILE A 246 4.83 -1.79 4.99
C ILE A 246 4.52 -0.89 6.18
N ILE A 247 4.44 -1.49 7.36
CA ILE A 247 4.16 -0.82 8.63
C ILE A 247 5.42 -0.14 9.16
N ASN A 248 5.21 1.06 9.67
CA ASN A 248 6.23 1.84 10.34
C ASN A 248 5.66 2.30 11.68
N ASP A 249 6.49 2.28 12.71
CA ASP A 249 6.16 2.78 14.04
C ASP A 249 6.87 4.12 14.26
N SER A 250 6.11 5.12 14.67
CA SER A 250 6.60 6.46 14.88
C SER A 250 7.16 6.63 16.28
N PHE A 251 8.40 7.10 16.41
CA PHE A 251 8.97 7.40 17.73
C PHE A 251 8.31 8.64 18.34
N ASN A 252 7.82 8.53 19.56
CA ASN A 252 7.56 9.71 20.39
C ASN A 252 8.85 10.08 21.13
N GLN A 253 9.22 11.36 21.10
CA GLN A 253 10.43 11.89 21.75
C GLN A 253 10.49 11.60 23.27
N LYS A 254 9.36 11.25 23.90
CA LYS A 254 9.29 10.78 25.30
C LYS A 254 9.97 9.42 25.51
N ASP A 255 10.02 8.57 24.50
CA ASP A 255 10.59 7.22 24.62
C ASP A 255 12.12 7.23 24.57
N MET A 256 12.74 8.25 23.97
CA MET A 256 14.20 8.47 24.04
C MET A 256 14.68 8.73 25.47
N ASN A 257 13.97 9.57 26.23
CA ASN A 257 14.36 9.87 27.62
C ASN A 257 14.21 8.63 28.52
N ARG A 258 13.22 7.78 28.26
CA ARG A 258 13.01 6.53 29.01
C ARG A 258 14.07 5.46 28.71
N SER A 259 14.55 5.41 27.46
CA SER A 259 15.62 4.51 27.01
C SER A 259 16.99 4.93 27.54
N LEU A 260 17.29 6.23 27.56
CA LEU A 260 18.54 6.77 28.11
C LEU A 260 18.65 6.60 29.63
N ASP A 261 17.54 6.73 30.36
CA ASP A 261 17.53 6.52 31.81
C ASP A 261 17.75 5.04 32.18
N ASN A 262 17.24 4.10 31.38
CA ASN A 262 17.37 2.65 31.63
C ASN A 262 18.72 2.06 31.18
N ASN A 263 19.43 2.70 30.25
CA ASN A 263 20.74 2.23 29.75
C ASN A 263 21.95 2.76 30.55
N SER A 264 21.72 3.49 31.64
CA SER A 264 22.80 3.96 32.52
C SER A 264 23.47 2.86 33.37
N ILE A 265 23.06 1.58 33.25
CA ILE A 265 23.57 0.47 34.09
C ILE A 265 24.31 -0.63 33.33
N LEU A 266 24.35 -0.66 31.98
CA LEU A 266 25.06 -1.73 31.25
C LEU A 266 25.88 -1.20 30.07
N ASN A 267 26.96 -0.49 30.38
CA ASN A 267 28.07 -0.30 29.44
C ASN A 267 29.22 -1.25 29.82
N ASN A 268 29.40 -2.31 29.04
CA ASN A 268 30.73 -2.82 28.70
C ASN A 268 30.68 -3.75 27.48
N ASN A 269 31.39 -3.32 26.44
CA ASN A 269 31.98 -4.09 25.33
C ASN A 269 31.07 -4.87 24.38
N SER A 270 30.82 -4.29 23.21
CA SER A 270 31.12 -4.95 21.93
C SER A 270 31.15 -3.94 20.79
N ASN A 271 32.29 -3.87 20.10
CA ASN A 271 32.45 -3.14 18.85
C ASN A 271 31.65 -3.88 17.77
N ILE A 272 30.50 -3.35 17.39
CA ILE A 272 29.80 -3.71 16.17
C ILE A 272 29.92 -2.50 15.25
N GLU A 273 30.57 -2.71 14.09
CA GLU A 273 30.70 -1.66 13.08
C GLU A 273 29.32 -1.22 12.56
N PRO A 274 29.13 0.08 12.27
CA PRO A 274 27.84 0.61 11.87
C PRO A 274 27.51 0.14 10.44
N THR A 275 26.50 -0.71 10.30
CA THR A 275 25.85 -0.94 9.00
C THR A 275 25.23 0.36 8.54
N THR A 276 25.60 0.84 7.35
CA THR A 276 25.07 2.06 6.73
C THR A 276 23.55 2.01 6.67
N SER A 277 22.87 2.79 7.52
CA SER A 277 21.42 2.92 7.52
C SER A 277 21.00 3.73 6.30
N THR A 278 20.35 3.09 5.33
CA THR A 278 19.79 3.79 4.17
C THR A 278 18.51 4.51 4.59
N THR A 279 18.60 5.82 4.87
CA THR A 279 17.44 6.68 5.08
C THR A 279 16.87 7.11 3.74
N ILE A 280 15.58 6.85 3.50
CA ILE A 280 14.85 7.41 2.35
C ILE A 280 14.05 8.62 2.84
N THR A 281 14.36 9.80 2.31
CA THR A 281 13.53 11.01 2.49
C THR A 281 12.51 11.09 1.37
N ILE A 282 11.24 10.78 1.65
CA ILE A 282 10.17 10.91 0.65
C ILE A 282 9.75 12.39 0.56
N SER A 283 10.40 13.14 -0.34
CA SER A 283 10.23 14.59 -0.55
C SER A 283 8.79 15.02 -0.85
N ARG A 284 7.96 14.17 -1.47
CA ARG A 284 6.57 14.50 -1.84
C ARG A 284 5.61 14.68 -0.64
N TYR A 285 6.01 14.37 0.59
CA TYR A 285 5.20 14.73 1.78
C TYR A 285 5.25 16.22 2.15
N GLN A 286 6.16 17.01 1.56
CA GLN A 286 6.36 18.42 1.94
C GLN A 286 5.33 19.39 1.32
N ASN A 287 4.81 19.11 0.12
CA ASN A 287 4.10 20.14 -0.65
C ASN A 287 2.56 20.10 -0.61
N THR A 288 1.91 19.05 -0.09
CA THR A 288 0.44 18.97 -0.10
C THR A 288 -0.23 19.59 1.14
N CYS A 289 0.51 19.86 2.21
CA CYS A 289 -0.08 20.35 3.46
C CYS A 289 -0.06 21.88 3.63
N LEU A 290 0.72 22.61 2.82
CA LEU A 290 0.74 24.07 2.89
C LEU A 290 -0.53 24.74 2.32
N ASN A 291 -1.23 24.07 1.39
CA ASN A 291 -2.37 24.67 0.68
C ASN A 291 -3.73 24.48 1.38
N GLN A 292 -3.79 23.77 2.50
CA GLN A 292 -5.06 23.54 3.21
C GLN A 292 -5.33 24.55 4.36
N HIS A 293 -4.33 25.34 4.77
CA HIS A 293 -4.49 26.25 5.92
C HIS A 293 -4.68 27.74 5.58
N THR A 294 -4.56 28.16 4.32
CA THR A 294 -4.71 29.57 3.94
C THR A 294 -6.14 29.98 3.55
N GLN A 295 -7.12 29.07 3.49
CA GLN A 295 -8.51 29.41 3.12
C GLN A 295 -9.53 29.40 4.27
N ALA A 296 -9.12 29.16 5.53
CA ALA A 296 -10.06 29.06 6.66
C ALA A 296 -10.23 30.36 7.48
N HIS A 297 -9.62 31.47 7.09
CA HIS A 297 -9.79 32.77 7.75
C HIS A 297 -10.00 33.86 6.73
N HIS A 298 -11.21 33.98 6.18
CA HIS A 298 -11.84 35.22 5.72
C HIS A 298 -13.24 34.86 5.22
N ASN A 299 -14.23 34.90 6.12
CA ASN A 299 -15.65 35.18 5.83
C ASN A 299 -16.42 35.19 7.15
N ILE A 300 -16.30 36.29 7.88
CA ILE A 300 -17.32 36.70 8.84
C ILE A 300 -18.11 37.79 8.11
N THR A 301 -19.27 37.43 7.58
CA THR A 301 -20.27 38.41 7.14
C THR A 301 -21.62 37.99 7.67
N GLN A 302 -22.20 38.94 8.40
CA GLN A 302 -23.44 38.86 9.16
C GLN A 302 -24.63 38.49 8.29
N TYR A 303 -25.52 37.63 8.81
CA TYR A 303 -26.90 37.50 8.31
C TYR A 303 -27.88 37.70 9.47
N SER A 304 -28.76 38.68 9.30
CA SER A 304 -29.91 39.00 10.15
C SER A 304 -31.09 38.04 9.88
N PRO A 305 -32.02 37.87 10.85
CA PRO A 305 -33.10 36.88 10.76
C PRO A 305 -34.45 37.48 10.28
N SER A 306 -35.08 36.84 9.30
CA SER A 306 -36.53 36.92 9.01
C SER A 306 -36.85 35.92 7.90
N GLN A 307 -37.96 35.18 7.82
CA GLN A 307 -39.12 34.92 8.66
C GLN A 307 -39.73 33.64 8.05
N PHE A 308 -40.31 32.77 8.88
CA PHE A 308 -41.14 31.66 8.43
C PHE A 308 -42.38 32.18 7.67
N GLN A 309 -42.82 31.48 6.62
CA GLN A 309 -44.16 30.89 6.54
C GLN A 309 -44.41 30.12 5.24
N TYR A 310 -44.93 28.90 5.44
CA TYR A 310 -45.65 27.94 4.57
C TYR A 310 -45.05 27.49 3.24
#